data_AF-A0A830GUQ7-F1
#
_entry.id   AF-A0A830GUQ7-F1
#
_cell.length_a   1.000
_cell.length_b   1.000
_cell.length_c   1.000
_cell.angle_alpha   90.00
_cell.angle_beta   90.00
_cell.angle_gamma   90.00
#
_symmetry.space_group_name_H-M   'P 1'
#
loop_
_entity.id
_entity.type
_entity.pdbx_description
1 polymer ?
#
loop_
_entity_poly.entity_id
_entity_poly.type
_entity_poly.pdbx_seq_one_letter_code
_entity_poly.pdbx_strand_id
1 'polypeptide(L)'
;MIHRPGIEMFYGLLHPKSFLYERAFSMDEALYEHEVLEHALEREGVAVHRAKKVIVQRIKSSPEFREKVVERVKRLVEFRGDVDDDASEFINNLSAYDPEFLFNVLVLRPTLILKRRRRSRSYRVYVVNRMPLANMYFMRDQQLTVPNGIIQGRMALPQRRAETQVTELAFEALSMPLIYRISSPGVLEGGDYMPMGDFAVIGYGHRSNRSGIMQAMGLLGVKEVAVVRLPRHPLVPSRDSMLDMHLDTFFNVAGDGLAVGNVEMMRDASVVVYANEGDGFVALAKTNLLDYMKSKGFNIIPITFMEQLSYASNFLTISDRKIVTPNVEMNASKVINALMMKTEASPEYSKLFQVAKAEYGKLRTEGHIFPHKPELIEEGVDFVQIDVSELTGGYGGIHCMTSIVNRH
;
A
#
# COMPACT_ATOMS: atom_id res chain seq x y z
N MET A 1 -11.62 1.65 2.23
CA MET A 1 -11.04 3.00 2.40
C MET A 1 -9.97 3.21 1.35
N ILE A 2 -9.94 4.41 0.75
CA ILE A 2 -8.95 4.87 -0.22
C ILE A 2 -8.47 6.28 0.16
N HIS A 3 -7.40 6.77 -0.45
CA HIS A 3 -6.96 8.16 -0.30
C HIS A 3 -6.66 8.75 -1.66
N ARG A 4 -7.51 9.68 -2.12
CA ARG A 4 -7.28 10.39 -3.38
C ARG A 4 -6.01 11.22 -3.24
N PRO A 5 -5.01 11.07 -4.13
CA PRO A 5 -3.79 11.85 -4.09
C PRO A 5 -4.08 13.35 -3.99
N GLY A 6 -3.38 14.04 -3.11
CA GLY A 6 -3.44 15.49 -2.95
C GLY A 6 -2.15 16.18 -3.37
N ILE A 7 -1.91 17.35 -2.78
CA ILE A 7 -0.70 18.15 -3.02
C ILE A 7 0.59 17.41 -2.60
N GLU A 8 0.49 16.44 -1.70
CA GLU A 8 1.62 15.57 -1.32
C GLU A 8 2.18 14.77 -2.52
N MET A 9 1.36 14.45 -3.53
CA MET A 9 1.82 13.76 -4.74
C MET A 9 2.73 14.64 -5.59
N PHE A 10 2.46 15.94 -5.67
CA PHE A 10 3.34 16.90 -6.36
C PHE A 10 4.77 16.81 -5.82
N TYR A 11 4.94 16.75 -4.49
CA TYR A 11 6.26 16.59 -3.89
C TYR A 11 6.91 15.25 -4.23
N GLY A 12 6.11 14.17 -4.30
CA GLY A 12 6.56 12.86 -4.76
C GLY A 12 7.15 12.90 -6.17
N LEU A 13 6.48 13.62 -7.07
CA LEU A 13 6.85 13.72 -8.48
C LEU A 13 8.06 14.63 -8.75
N LEU A 14 8.46 15.49 -7.81
CA LEU A 14 9.69 16.29 -7.94
C LEU A 14 10.96 15.42 -7.99
N HIS A 15 10.95 14.30 -7.28
CA HIS A 15 12.06 13.34 -7.31
C HIS A 15 11.56 11.91 -6.99
N PRO A 16 10.92 11.23 -7.96
CA PRO A 16 10.16 9.99 -7.77
C PRO A 16 10.87 8.93 -6.92
N LYS A 17 12.11 8.60 -7.27
CA LYS A 17 12.90 7.56 -6.59
C LYS A 17 13.09 7.82 -5.10
N SER A 18 13.25 9.08 -4.69
CA SER A 18 13.44 9.43 -3.27
C SER A 18 12.14 9.33 -2.48
N PHE A 19 11.01 9.43 -3.16
CA PHE A 19 9.67 9.26 -2.59
C PHE A 19 9.10 7.86 -2.75
N LEU A 20 9.90 6.90 -3.25
CA LEU A 20 9.52 5.50 -3.48
C LEU A 20 8.53 5.32 -4.63
N TYR A 21 8.59 6.22 -5.61
CA TYR A 21 7.93 6.02 -6.90
C TYR A 21 8.91 5.44 -7.92
N GLU A 22 8.38 4.65 -8.83
CA GLU A 22 9.10 4.06 -9.95
C GLU A 22 9.51 5.11 -10.97
N ARG A 23 8.57 6.00 -11.30
CA ARG A 23 8.72 6.98 -12.38
C ARG A 23 7.94 8.25 -12.09
N ALA A 24 8.23 9.29 -12.86
CA ALA A 24 7.31 10.42 -12.98
C ALA A 24 6.10 10.01 -13.83
N PHE A 25 4.94 10.59 -13.53
CA PHE A 25 3.67 10.32 -14.19
C PHE A 25 2.79 11.58 -14.13
N SER A 26 1.75 11.63 -14.96
CA SER A 26 0.80 12.74 -15.01
C SER A 26 -0.05 12.78 -13.76
N MET A 27 0.00 13.90 -13.03
CA MET A 27 -0.81 14.12 -11.84
C MET A 27 -2.30 14.17 -12.17
N ASP A 28 -2.68 14.82 -13.29
CA ASP A 28 -4.08 14.98 -13.67
C ASP A 28 -4.70 13.63 -14.07
N GLU A 29 -3.96 12.82 -14.84
CA GLU A 29 -4.40 11.48 -15.22
C GLU A 29 -4.45 10.56 -14.00
N ALA A 30 -3.46 10.59 -13.11
CA ALA A 30 -3.49 9.80 -11.88
C ALA A 30 -4.69 10.15 -10.96
N LEU A 31 -5.10 11.42 -10.92
CA LEU A 31 -6.31 11.85 -10.22
C LEU A 31 -7.57 11.29 -10.89
N TYR A 32 -7.64 11.35 -12.23
CA TYR A 32 -8.74 10.78 -13.00
C TYR A 32 -8.84 9.25 -12.83
N GLU A 33 -7.72 8.52 -12.96
CA GLU A 33 -7.65 7.08 -12.72
C GLU A 33 -8.13 6.70 -11.31
N HIS A 34 -7.74 7.48 -10.29
CA HIS A 34 -8.19 7.24 -8.91
C HIS A 34 -9.69 7.54 -8.74
N GLU A 35 -10.23 8.53 -9.47
CA GLU A 35 -11.66 8.78 -9.52
C GLU A 35 -12.40 7.61 -10.19
N VAL A 36 -11.88 7.07 -11.29
CA VAL A 36 -12.44 5.89 -11.95
C VAL A 36 -12.44 4.68 -10.99
N LEU A 37 -11.37 4.48 -10.21
CA LEU A 37 -11.33 3.45 -9.17
C LEU A 37 -12.46 3.63 -8.13
N GLU A 38 -12.64 4.85 -7.59
CA GLU A 38 -13.72 5.13 -6.63
C GLU A 38 -15.09 4.81 -7.24
N HIS A 39 -15.37 5.28 -8.45
CA HIS A 39 -16.65 5.04 -9.13
C HIS A 39 -16.86 3.56 -9.47
N ALA A 40 -15.82 2.84 -9.89
CA ALA A 40 -15.91 1.41 -10.18
C ALA A 40 -16.31 0.63 -8.92
N LEU A 41 -15.68 0.92 -7.78
CA LEU A 41 -16.03 0.29 -6.50
C LEU A 41 -17.47 0.62 -6.08
N GLU A 42 -17.90 1.88 -6.18
CA GLU A 42 -19.26 2.29 -5.81
C GLU A 42 -20.33 1.66 -6.70
N ARG A 43 -20.06 1.50 -8.01
CA ARG A 43 -20.98 0.81 -8.95
C ARG A 43 -21.15 -0.67 -8.61
N GLU A 44 -20.11 -1.30 -8.09
CA GLU A 44 -20.18 -2.69 -7.60
C GLU A 44 -20.77 -2.80 -6.17
N GLY A 45 -21.34 -1.72 -5.64
CA GLY A 45 -21.99 -1.70 -4.33
C GLY A 45 -21.04 -1.62 -3.14
N VAL A 46 -19.75 -1.36 -3.36
CA VAL A 46 -18.77 -1.20 -2.28
C VAL A 46 -18.91 0.19 -1.66
N ALA A 47 -19.08 0.26 -0.35
CA ALA A 47 -19.05 1.52 0.37
C ALA A 47 -17.62 2.08 0.44
N VAL A 48 -17.38 3.18 -0.28
CA VAL A 48 -16.05 3.79 -0.36
C VAL A 48 -15.89 4.94 0.65
N HIS A 49 -14.90 4.80 1.52
CA HIS A 49 -14.47 5.86 2.44
C HIS A 49 -13.16 6.50 1.95
N ARG A 50 -13.17 7.81 1.69
CA ARG A 50 -11.92 8.58 1.45
C ARG A 50 -11.31 9.02 2.77
N ALA A 51 -10.05 8.66 3.03
CA ALA A 51 -9.33 8.94 4.29
C ALA A 51 -9.40 10.42 4.68
N LYS A 52 -9.08 11.32 3.75
CA LYS A 52 -9.23 12.77 3.94
C LYS A 52 -10.65 13.17 4.31
N LYS A 53 -11.65 12.68 3.57
CA LYS A 53 -13.07 13.04 3.75
C LYS A 53 -13.57 12.62 5.13
N VAL A 54 -13.25 11.40 5.57
CA VAL A 54 -13.69 10.89 6.89
C VAL A 54 -13.05 11.68 8.03
N ILE A 55 -11.76 12.01 7.94
CA ILE A 55 -11.07 12.83 8.95
C ILE A 55 -11.69 14.23 9.00
N VAL A 56 -11.82 14.90 7.85
CA VAL A 56 -12.39 16.26 7.76
C VAL A 56 -13.81 16.31 8.29
N GLN A 57 -14.64 15.33 7.95
CA GLN A 57 -16.02 15.25 8.45
C GLN A 57 -16.05 15.02 9.97
N ARG A 58 -15.16 14.17 10.50
CA ARG A 58 -15.08 13.91 11.94
C ARG A 58 -14.59 15.12 12.74
N ILE A 59 -13.64 15.89 12.20
CA ILE A 59 -13.21 17.17 12.80
C ILE A 59 -14.38 18.16 12.89
N LYS A 60 -15.29 18.17 11.92
CA LYS A 60 -16.46 19.07 11.93
C LYS A 60 -17.52 18.63 12.94
N SER A 61 -17.73 17.32 13.11
CA SER A 61 -18.82 16.78 13.92
C SER A 61 -18.47 16.44 15.36
N SER A 62 -17.17 16.32 15.70
CA SER A 62 -16.71 15.95 17.04
C SER A 62 -15.67 16.94 17.57
N PRO A 63 -16.03 17.77 18.57
CA PRO A 63 -15.09 18.68 19.23
C PRO A 63 -13.87 17.97 19.84
N GLU A 64 -14.10 16.80 20.46
CA GLU A 64 -13.03 15.97 21.05
C GLU A 64 -12.04 15.48 19.98
N PHE A 65 -12.54 14.95 18.86
CA PHE A 65 -11.67 14.53 17.75
C PHE A 65 -10.92 15.72 17.15
N ARG A 66 -11.58 16.87 17.02
CA ARG A 66 -10.93 18.11 16.55
C ARG A 66 -9.80 18.53 17.46
N GLU A 67 -10.01 18.55 18.78
CA GLU A 67 -8.97 18.91 19.76
C GLU A 67 -7.75 17.99 19.65
N LYS A 68 -7.97 16.69 19.53
CA LYS A 68 -6.91 15.71 19.30
C LYS A 68 -6.13 15.96 18.00
N VAL A 69 -6.81 16.28 16.90
CA VAL A 69 -6.15 16.62 15.62
C VAL A 69 -5.35 17.91 15.76
N VAL A 70 -5.92 18.94 16.39
CA VAL A 70 -5.26 20.23 16.64
C VAL A 70 -3.98 20.04 17.46
N GLU A 71 -4.05 19.24 18.52
CA GLU A 71 -2.88 18.91 19.33
C GLU A 71 -1.79 18.18 18.52
N ARG A 72 -2.17 17.32 17.59
CA ARG A 72 -1.21 16.67 16.68
C ARG A 72 -0.59 17.68 15.72
N VAL A 73 -1.40 18.53 15.10
CA VAL A 73 -0.98 19.60 14.18
C VAL A 73 0.01 20.55 14.86
N LYS A 74 -0.27 20.96 16.10
CA LYS A 74 0.60 21.81 16.93
C LYS A 74 2.02 21.25 17.06
N ARG A 75 2.16 19.91 17.18
CA ARG A 75 3.47 19.23 17.30
C ARG A 75 4.17 18.99 15.96
N LEU A 76 3.46 19.10 14.84
CA LEU A 76 4.00 18.81 13.51
C LEU A 76 4.59 20.04 12.80
N VAL A 77 4.09 21.23 13.13
CA VAL A 77 4.63 22.48 12.58
C VAL A 77 5.85 22.90 13.39
N GLU A 78 6.98 23.06 12.72
CA GLU A 78 8.21 23.53 13.35
C GLU A 78 8.55 24.95 12.90
N PHE A 79 9.00 25.79 13.84
CA PHE A 79 9.52 27.12 13.57
C PHE A 79 11.03 27.15 13.84
N ARG A 80 11.81 27.73 12.93
CA ARG A 80 13.28 27.87 13.05
C ARG A 80 13.73 29.27 12.60
N GLY A 81 14.93 29.68 13.00
CA GLY A 81 15.54 30.97 12.62
C GLY A 81 15.33 32.05 13.69
N ASP A 82 15.04 33.28 13.25
CA ASP A 82 14.77 34.42 14.14
C ASP A 82 13.35 34.30 14.69
N VAL A 83 13.14 33.36 15.61
CA VAL A 83 11.82 33.04 16.17
C VAL A 83 11.61 33.88 17.44
N ASP A 84 10.73 34.88 17.36
CA ASP A 84 10.21 35.63 18.50
C ASP A 84 8.85 35.01 18.94
N ASP A 85 8.17 35.56 19.97
CA ASP A 85 6.87 35.10 20.48
C ASP A 85 5.76 34.96 19.40
N ASP A 86 5.97 35.47 18.18
CA ASP A 86 5.09 35.34 17.01
C ASP A 86 4.88 33.88 16.55
N ALA A 87 5.69 32.90 17.00
CA ALA A 87 5.37 31.47 16.88
C ALA A 87 4.04 31.12 17.60
N SER A 88 3.62 31.97 18.54
CA SER A 88 2.31 31.89 19.20
C SER A 88 1.17 32.25 18.26
N GLU A 89 1.33 33.03 17.20
CA GLU A 89 0.19 33.41 16.34
C GLU A 89 -0.46 32.17 15.71
N PHE A 90 0.35 31.25 15.16
CA PHE A 90 -0.16 29.98 14.65
C PHE A 90 -0.86 29.17 15.75
N ILE A 91 -0.23 29.06 16.92
CA ILE A 91 -0.76 28.29 18.07
C ILE A 91 -2.05 28.90 18.59
N ASN A 92 -2.13 30.23 18.68
CA ASN A 92 -3.27 31.00 19.15
C ASN A 92 -4.44 30.92 18.16
N ASN A 93 -4.14 30.78 16.86
CA ASN A 93 -5.13 30.67 15.79
C ASN A 93 -5.51 29.22 15.46
N LEU A 94 -4.96 28.21 16.15
CA LEU A 94 -5.22 26.79 15.87
C LEU A 94 -6.72 26.43 15.87
N SER A 95 -7.48 27.06 16.76
CA SER A 95 -8.93 26.86 16.86
C SER A 95 -9.71 27.43 15.68
N ALA A 96 -9.17 28.45 15.00
CA ALA A 96 -9.79 29.13 13.86
C ALA A 96 -9.54 28.44 12.51
N TYR A 97 -8.49 27.63 12.39
CA TYR A 97 -8.19 26.94 11.14
C TYR A 97 -9.25 25.89 10.77
N ASP A 98 -9.62 25.87 9.50
CA ASP A 98 -10.59 24.92 8.99
C ASP A 98 -10.01 23.48 8.92
N PRO A 99 -10.88 22.46 8.83
CA PRO A 99 -10.43 21.06 8.79
C PRO A 99 -9.54 20.70 7.59
N GLU A 100 -9.69 21.37 6.45
CA GLU A 100 -8.87 21.13 5.26
C GLU A 100 -7.44 21.58 5.50
N PHE A 101 -7.27 22.75 6.10
CA PHE A 101 -5.97 23.26 6.55
C PHE A 101 -5.31 22.28 7.54
N LEU A 102 -6.04 21.83 8.56
CA LEU A 102 -5.51 20.88 9.54
C LEU A 102 -5.04 19.58 8.88
N PHE A 103 -5.82 19.04 7.93
CA PHE A 103 -5.44 17.86 7.17
C PHE A 103 -4.17 18.09 6.34
N ASN A 104 -4.07 19.22 5.64
CA ASN A 104 -2.89 19.56 4.83
C ASN A 104 -1.62 19.63 5.69
N VAL A 105 -1.70 20.13 6.92
CA VAL A 105 -0.57 20.14 7.85
C VAL A 105 -0.14 18.71 8.23
N LEU A 106 -1.10 17.79 8.44
CA LEU A 106 -0.79 16.39 8.75
C LEU A 106 0.03 15.71 7.64
N VAL A 107 -0.28 16.00 6.37
CA VAL A 107 0.36 15.36 5.21
C VAL A 107 1.62 16.09 4.73
N LEU A 108 1.70 17.42 4.87
CA LEU A 108 2.84 18.23 4.40
C LEU A 108 3.91 18.45 5.46
N ARG A 109 3.55 18.44 6.76
CA ARG A 109 4.48 18.55 7.90
C ARG A 109 5.47 19.73 7.73
N PRO A 110 4.97 20.97 7.62
CA PRO A 110 5.79 22.12 7.26
C PRO A 110 6.73 22.55 8.39
N THR A 111 7.91 23.02 8.00
CA THR A 111 8.85 23.78 8.84
C THR A 111 8.97 25.18 8.26
N LEU A 112 8.66 26.19 9.08
CA LEU A 112 8.82 27.60 8.72
C LEU A 112 10.16 28.10 9.24
N ILE A 113 11.02 28.55 8.32
CA ILE A 113 12.29 29.19 8.66
C ILE A 113 12.10 30.70 8.49
N LEU A 114 12.09 31.42 9.62
CA LEU A 114 11.87 32.85 9.68
C LEU A 114 13.21 33.59 9.72
N LYS A 115 13.38 34.58 8.85
CA LYS A 115 14.54 35.49 8.87
C LYS A 115 14.06 36.92 8.94
N ARG A 116 14.37 37.62 10.03
CA ARG A 116 13.92 38.99 10.26
C ARG A 116 14.62 39.94 9.29
N ARG A 117 13.85 40.82 8.64
CA ARG A 117 14.43 41.85 7.75
C ARG A 117 15.06 42.96 8.60
N ARG A 118 16.28 43.40 8.25
CA ARG A 118 16.94 44.54 8.92
C ARG A 118 16.02 45.76 8.93
N ARG A 119 15.86 46.38 10.12
CA ARG A 119 15.06 47.60 10.35
C ARG A 119 13.56 47.46 10.02
N SER A 120 13.01 46.24 10.00
CA SER A 120 11.58 45.98 9.84
C SER A 120 11.08 45.01 10.92
N ARG A 121 9.77 45.03 11.17
CA ARG A 121 9.07 43.98 11.95
C ARG A 121 8.68 42.77 11.08
N SER A 122 8.93 42.80 9.76
CA SER A 122 8.56 41.72 8.85
C SER A 122 9.65 40.65 8.69
N TYR A 123 9.18 39.42 8.44
CA TYR A 123 10.02 38.26 8.17
C TYR A 123 10.10 37.94 6.68
N ARG A 124 11.23 37.38 6.25
CA ARG A 124 11.30 36.54 5.05
C ARG A 124 11.07 35.10 5.51
N VAL A 125 10.06 34.46 4.94
CA VAL A 125 9.64 33.11 5.31
C VAL A 125 10.10 32.12 4.25
N TYR A 126 10.74 31.04 4.69
CA TYR A 126 11.04 29.87 3.86
C TYR A 126 10.26 28.69 4.41
N VAL A 127 9.52 27.98 3.56
CA VAL A 127 8.74 26.82 3.96
C VAL A 127 9.44 25.57 3.45
N VAL A 128 9.71 24.63 4.36
CA VAL A 128 10.29 23.33 4.05
C VAL A 128 9.33 22.25 4.52
N ASN A 129 8.78 21.46 3.61
CA ASN A 129 7.92 20.34 3.98
C ASN A 129 8.77 19.13 4.34
N ARG A 130 8.63 18.65 5.58
CA ARG A 130 9.41 17.54 6.09
C ARG A 130 8.78 16.22 5.71
N MET A 131 9.28 15.63 4.63
CA MET A 131 8.86 14.31 4.15
C MET A 131 7.34 14.26 3.92
N PRO A 132 6.84 15.01 2.92
CA PRO A 132 5.44 14.90 2.48
C PRO A 132 5.03 13.45 2.31
N LEU A 133 3.83 13.11 2.76
CA LEU A 133 3.33 11.74 2.79
C LEU A 133 2.81 11.30 1.41
N ALA A 134 3.67 11.35 0.39
CA ALA A 134 3.30 11.13 -1.00
C ALA A 134 2.63 9.77 -1.25
N ASN A 135 3.08 8.72 -0.56
CA ASN A 135 2.55 7.35 -0.71
C ASN A 135 1.20 7.11 0.00
N MET A 136 0.54 8.15 0.53
CA MET A 136 -0.74 7.99 1.25
C MET A 136 -1.85 7.38 0.40
N TYR A 137 -1.79 7.48 -0.94
CA TYR A 137 -2.79 6.85 -1.80
C TYR A 137 -2.66 5.32 -1.82
N PHE A 138 -1.53 4.76 -1.38
CA PHE A 138 -1.40 3.34 -1.05
C PHE A 138 -1.87 3.09 0.38
N MET A 139 -3.19 2.96 0.55
CA MET A 139 -3.82 2.77 1.86
C MET A 139 -3.63 1.39 2.47
N ARG A 140 -3.08 0.41 1.73
CA ARG A 140 -2.91 -0.97 2.20
C ARG A 140 -1.88 -1.10 3.31
N ASP A 141 -0.79 -0.35 3.22
CA ASP A 141 0.45 -0.73 3.91
C ASP A 141 0.50 -0.37 5.39
N GLN A 142 -0.19 0.70 5.79
CA GLN A 142 0.04 1.32 7.09
C GLN A 142 -0.57 0.56 8.26
N GLN A 143 -1.45 -0.42 8.01
CA GLN A 143 -2.16 -1.18 9.02
C GLN A 143 -2.58 -2.57 8.55
N LEU A 144 -2.86 -3.44 9.51
CA LEU A 144 -3.59 -4.69 9.31
C LEU A 144 -4.99 -4.52 9.91
N THR A 145 -6.01 -4.80 9.11
CA THR A 145 -7.39 -4.86 9.62
C THR A 145 -7.62 -6.25 10.23
N VAL A 146 -8.02 -6.27 11.50
CA VAL A 146 -8.32 -7.49 12.27
C VAL A 146 -9.76 -7.41 12.80
N PRO A 147 -10.39 -8.51 13.24
CA PRO A 147 -11.82 -8.52 13.57
C PRO A 147 -12.28 -7.41 14.52
N ASN A 148 -11.44 -6.99 15.46
CA ASN A 148 -11.79 -6.01 16.48
C ASN A 148 -11.27 -4.60 16.23
N GLY A 149 -10.60 -4.33 15.10
CA GLY A 149 -10.02 -3.00 14.82
C GLY A 149 -8.81 -3.07 13.90
N ILE A 150 -7.80 -2.25 14.19
CA ILE A 150 -6.55 -2.24 13.43
C ILE A 150 -5.33 -2.54 14.30
N ILE A 151 -4.36 -3.23 13.70
CA ILE A 151 -2.98 -3.23 14.18
C ILE A 151 -2.24 -2.21 13.32
N GLN A 152 -1.74 -1.14 13.94
CA GLN A 152 -0.94 -0.14 13.24
C GLN A 152 0.42 -0.76 12.92
N GLY A 153 0.73 -0.82 11.63
CA GLY A 153 1.99 -1.30 11.13
C GLY A 153 3.14 -0.37 11.52
N ARG A 154 4.36 -0.87 11.31
CA ARG A 154 5.56 -0.06 11.46
C ARG A 154 6.35 -0.12 10.16
N MET A 155 6.20 0.92 9.36
CA MET A 155 6.83 1.02 8.04
C MET A 155 8.35 0.82 8.14
N ALA A 156 8.88 -0.04 7.26
CA ALA A 156 10.32 -0.34 7.25
C ALA A 156 11.12 0.92 6.90
N LEU A 157 10.70 1.58 5.82
CA LEU A 157 11.34 2.78 5.33
C LEU A 157 10.93 4.00 6.19
N PRO A 158 11.90 4.73 6.78
CA PRO A 158 11.62 5.84 7.68
C PRO A 158 10.68 6.90 7.12
N GLN A 159 10.74 7.15 5.81
CA GLN A 159 9.90 8.13 5.13
C GLN A 159 8.41 7.83 5.11
N ARG A 160 8.02 6.56 5.27
CA ARG A 160 6.61 6.19 5.31
C ARG A 160 6.04 6.08 6.71
N ARG A 161 6.87 6.03 7.75
CA ARG A 161 6.42 5.79 9.15
C ARG A 161 5.38 6.79 9.62
N ALA A 162 5.48 8.01 9.14
CA ALA A 162 4.58 9.10 9.44
C ALA A 162 3.16 8.93 8.87
N GLU A 163 2.98 8.14 7.81
CA GLU A 163 1.69 7.83 7.16
C GLU A 163 0.71 7.19 8.15
N THR A 164 1.22 6.28 8.99
CA THR A 164 0.44 5.58 10.01
C THR A 164 -0.29 6.51 10.97
N GLN A 165 0.20 7.75 11.16
CA GLN A 165 -0.42 8.75 12.02
C GLN A 165 -1.71 9.32 11.42
N VAL A 166 -1.77 9.39 10.10
CA VAL A 166 -2.94 9.87 9.35
C VAL A 166 -3.94 8.74 9.19
N THR A 167 -3.48 7.52 8.87
CA THR A 167 -4.39 6.38 8.75
C THR A 167 -5.03 6.03 10.09
N GLU A 168 -4.31 6.12 11.21
CA GLU A 168 -4.88 5.97 12.57
C GLU A 168 -6.07 6.92 12.80
N LEU A 169 -5.94 8.19 12.44
CA LEU A 169 -7.04 9.16 12.55
C LEU A 169 -8.22 8.80 11.64
N ALA A 170 -7.95 8.25 10.44
CA ALA A 170 -8.99 7.83 9.51
C ALA A 170 -9.80 6.64 10.06
N PHE A 171 -9.14 5.63 10.63
CA PHE A 171 -9.82 4.48 11.25
C PHE A 171 -10.58 4.86 12.51
N GLU A 172 -10.00 5.72 13.35
CA GLU A 172 -10.70 6.24 14.52
C GLU A 172 -11.93 7.08 14.14
N ALA A 173 -11.85 7.87 13.05
CA ALA A 173 -13.00 8.59 12.52
C ALA A 173 -14.13 7.63 12.06
N LEU A 174 -13.77 6.40 11.69
CA LEU A 174 -14.69 5.31 11.37
C LEU A 174 -15.05 4.44 12.59
N SER A 175 -14.68 4.85 13.80
CA SER A 175 -14.90 4.11 15.05
C SER A 175 -14.26 2.72 15.08
N MET A 176 -13.18 2.52 14.31
CA MET A 176 -12.36 1.31 14.38
C MET A 176 -11.20 1.55 15.35
N PRO A 177 -11.13 0.83 16.48
CA PRO A 177 -10.12 1.09 17.49
C PRO A 177 -8.74 0.59 17.06
N LEU A 178 -7.71 1.24 17.60
CA LEU A 178 -6.34 0.76 17.52
C LEU A 178 -6.11 -0.32 18.58
N ILE A 179 -5.83 -1.54 18.12
CA ILE A 179 -5.59 -2.70 18.99
C ILE A 179 -4.15 -2.74 19.46
N TYR A 180 -3.21 -2.49 18.54
CA TYR A 180 -1.78 -2.60 18.84
C TYR A 180 -0.94 -1.75 17.89
N ARG A 181 0.22 -1.30 18.37
CA ARG A 181 1.24 -0.61 17.55
C ARG A 181 2.50 -1.47 17.49
N ILE A 182 2.90 -1.84 16.27
CA ILE A 182 4.17 -2.56 16.09
C ILE A 182 5.33 -1.69 16.57
N SER A 183 6.12 -2.26 17.47
CA SER A 183 7.24 -1.60 18.15
C SER A 183 8.58 -2.08 17.58
N SER A 184 9.61 -1.24 17.69
CA SER A 184 10.98 -1.59 17.31
C SER A 184 11.47 -2.81 18.11
N PRO A 185 12.20 -3.78 17.50
CA PRO A 185 12.75 -3.77 16.14
C PRO A 185 11.79 -4.30 15.06
N GLY A 186 10.52 -4.52 15.39
CA GLY A 186 9.49 -4.97 14.46
C GLY A 186 9.23 -3.96 13.34
N VAL A 187 9.10 -4.47 12.12
CA VAL A 187 8.51 -3.77 10.98
C VAL A 187 7.48 -4.71 10.36
N LEU A 188 6.34 -4.16 9.95
CA LEU A 188 5.21 -4.89 9.41
C LEU A 188 4.36 -3.94 8.58
N GLU A 189 4.15 -4.26 7.31
CA GLU A 189 3.33 -3.50 6.35
C GLU A 189 2.18 -4.38 5.86
N GLY A 190 1.00 -3.78 5.64
CA GLY A 190 -0.23 -4.50 5.32
C GLY A 190 -0.24 -5.21 3.97
N GLY A 191 0.62 -4.83 3.02
CA GLY A 191 0.80 -5.56 1.74
C GLY A 191 1.29 -7.00 1.92
N ASP A 192 1.90 -7.31 3.08
CA ASP A 192 2.31 -8.67 3.42
C ASP A 192 1.22 -9.50 4.09
N TYR A 193 0.11 -8.90 4.53
CA TYR A 193 -0.91 -9.56 5.34
C TYR A 193 -2.17 -9.89 4.53
N MET A 194 -2.51 -11.18 4.51
CA MET A 194 -3.72 -11.69 3.85
C MET A 194 -4.54 -12.55 4.83
N PRO A 195 -5.69 -12.05 5.32
CA PRO A 195 -6.63 -12.88 6.06
C PRO A 195 -7.39 -13.81 5.11
N MET A 196 -7.50 -15.10 5.47
CA MET A 196 -8.06 -16.17 4.63
C MET A 196 -9.21 -16.91 5.34
N GLY A 197 -9.99 -16.20 6.15
CA GLY A 197 -11.02 -16.82 7.01
C GLY A 197 -10.42 -17.32 8.32
N ASP A 198 -10.23 -18.63 8.47
CA ASP A 198 -9.77 -19.24 9.72
C ASP A 198 -8.24 -19.30 9.89
N PHE A 199 -7.50 -18.96 8.82
CA PHE A 199 -6.05 -18.79 8.82
C PHE A 199 -5.64 -17.45 8.20
N ALA A 200 -4.37 -17.09 8.35
CA ALA A 200 -3.77 -15.94 7.67
C ALA A 200 -2.44 -16.31 7.01
N VAL A 201 -2.08 -15.59 5.95
CA VAL A 201 -0.77 -15.66 5.30
C VAL A 201 -0.06 -14.33 5.52
N ILE A 202 1.18 -14.37 6.01
CA ILE A 202 1.99 -13.17 6.26
C ILE A 202 3.37 -13.29 5.64
N GLY A 203 3.68 -12.39 4.71
CA GLY A 203 4.98 -12.21 4.10
C GLY A 203 6.02 -11.55 5.02
N TYR A 204 7.28 -11.91 4.87
CA TYR A 204 8.40 -11.16 5.43
C TYR A 204 9.60 -11.11 4.48
N GLY A 205 10.27 -9.97 4.48
CA GLY A 205 11.36 -9.64 3.56
C GLY A 205 11.89 -8.25 3.84
N HIS A 206 11.75 -7.35 2.87
CA HIS A 206 12.26 -5.98 2.96
C HIS A 206 11.36 -5.03 3.78
N ARG A 207 10.04 -5.26 3.75
CA ARG A 207 9.03 -4.38 4.35
C ARG A 207 8.48 -4.88 5.69
N SER A 208 8.40 -6.20 5.85
CA SER A 208 8.01 -6.86 7.10
C SER A 208 9.12 -7.78 7.62
N ASN A 209 9.28 -7.89 8.93
CA ASN A 209 10.24 -8.79 9.56
C ASN A 209 9.57 -9.71 10.59
N ARG A 210 10.28 -10.79 10.95
CA ARG A 210 9.75 -11.77 11.91
C ARG A 210 9.36 -11.16 13.26
N SER A 211 10.10 -10.15 13.75
CA SER A 211 9.76 -9.47 15.01
C SER A 211 8.40 -8.78 14.94
N GLY A 212 8.11 -8.08 13.83
CA GLY A 212 6.80 -7.45 13.61
C GLY A 212 5.68 -8.48 13.50
N ILE A 213 5.92 -9.58 12.78
CA ILE A 213 4.93 -10.67 12.66
C ILE A 213 4.63 -11.29 14.02
N MET A 214 5.65 -11.62 14.82
CA MET A 214 5.44 -12.23 16.14
C MET A 214 4.65 -11.32 17.09
N GLN A 215 4.82 -10.00 17.00
CA GLN A 215 4.02 -9.05 17.79
C GLN A 215 2.54 -9.05 17.37
N ALA A 216 2.25 -9.27 16.10
CA ALA A 216 0.88 -9.25 15.57
C ALA A 216 0.17 -10.60 15.64
N MET A 217 0.91 -11.72 15.59
CA MET A 217 0.38 -13.07 15.34
C MET A 217 -0.78 -13.46 16.27
N GLY A 218 -0.64 -13.20 17.57
CA GLY A 218 -1.68 -13.49 18.57
C GLY A 218 -2.93 -12.62 18.48
N LEU A 219 -2.89 -11.53 17.71
CA LEU A 219 -3.94 -10.51 17.62
C LEU A 219 -4.78 -10.63 16.33
N LEU A 220 -4.44 -11.57 15.45
CA LEU A 220 -5.09 -11.72 14.14
C LEU A 220 -6.46 -12.37 14.22
N GLY A 221 -6.76 -13.09 15.31
CA GLY A 221 -8.04 -13.80 15.50
C GLY A 221 -8.17 -15.07 14.64
N VAL A 222 -7.06 -15.70 14.27
CA VAL A 222 -7.02 -16.91 13.44
C VAL A 222 -6.40 -18.09 14.20
N LYS A 223 -6.65 -19.31 13.72
CA LYS A 223 -6.10 -20.54 14.32
C LYS A 223 -4.71 -20.88 13.81
N GLU A 224 -4.38 -20.42 12.60
CA GLU A 224 -3.15 -20.76 11.92
C GLU A 224 -2.60 -19.55 11.16
N VAL A 225 -1.27 -19.40 11.15
CA VAL A 225 -0.56 -18.34 10.41
C VAL A 225 0.57 -18.95 9.61
N ALA A 226 0.51 -18.83 8.29
CA ALA A 226 1.59 -19.17 7.39
C ALA A 226 2.54 -17.97 7.24
N VAL A 227 3.73 -18.09 7.82
CA VAL A 227 4.77 -17.05 7.72
C VAL A 227 5.66 -17.34 6.51
N VAL A 228 5.51 -16.53 5.47
CA VAL A 228 6.12 -16.68 4.16
C VAL A 228 7.37 -15.82 4.06
N ARG A 229 8.52 -16.43 3.75
CA ARG A 229 9.71 -15.69 3.36
C ARG A 229 9.56 -15.28 1.90
N LEU A 230 9.55 -13.97 1.63
CA LEU A 230 9.48 -13.48 0.26
C LEU A 230 10.72 -13.96 -0.53
N PRO A 231 10.54 -14.60 -1.70
CA PRO A 231 11.62 -15.07 -2.55
C PRO A 231 12.29 -13.89 -3.25
N ARG A 232 13.52 -14.07 -3.72
CA ARG A 232 14.15 -13.11 -4.62
C ARG A 232 13.69 -13.33 -6.04
N HIS A 233 13.56 -12.27 -6.81
CA HIS A 233 13.24 -12.39 -8.24
C HIS A 233 14.30 -13.26 -8.98
N PRO A 234 13.94 -14.41 -9.58
CA PRO A 234 14.91 -15.41 -10.07
C PRO A 234 15.66 -14.96 -11.33
N LEU A 235 15.11 -13.95 -12.02
CA LEU A 235 15.68 -13.39 -13.25
C LEU A 235 16.55 -12.14 -13.02
N VAL A 236 16.66 -11.64 -11.79
CA VAL A 236 17.46 -10.44 -11.47
C VAL A 236 18.43 -10.77 -10.33
N PRO A 237 19.74 -10.86 -10.60
CA PRO A 237 20.75 -11.17 -9.60
C PRO A 237 20.84 -10.15 -8.45
N SER A 238 20.58 -8.87 -8.73
CA SER A 238 20.57 -7.83 -7.70
C SER A 238 19.41 -7.98 -6.73
N ARG A 239 19.63 -7.47 -5.51
CA ARG A 239 18.61 -7.41 -4.46
C ARG A 239 17.72 -6.18 -4.64
N ASP A 240 17.14 -6.01 -5.83
CA ASP A 240 16.17 -4.93 -6.06
C ASP A 240 14.86 -5.26 -5.37
N SER A 241 14.72 -4.73 -4.15
CA SER A 241 13.58 -4.95 -3.28
C SER A 241 12.25 -4.44 -3.84
N MET A 242 12.24 -3.70 -4.96
CA MET A 242 11.01 -3.24 -5.58
C MET A 242 10.32 -4.31 -6.43
N LEU A 243 11.03 -5.37 -6.83
CA LEU A 243 10.44 -6.47 -7.61
C LEU A 243 9.64 -7.46 -6.74
N ASP A 244 9.97 -7.51 -5.45
CA ASP A 244 9.52 -8.50 -4.47
C ASP A 244 9.24 -7.86 -3.09
N MET A 245 8.69 -6.63 -3.10
CA MET A 245 8.53 -5.80 -1.91
C MET A 245 7.57 -6.37 -0.86
N HIS A 246 6.47 -6.97 -1.31
CA HIS A 246 5.37 -7.50 -0.49
C HIS A 246 4.81 -8.79 -1.10
N LEU A 247 4.07 -9.55 -0.30
CA LEU A 247 3.39 -10.77 -0.75
C LEU A 247 2.36 -10.52 -1.88
N ASP A 248 1.62 -9.42 -1.79
CA ASP A 248 0.54 -9.06 -2.73
C ASP A 248 1.01 -8.63 -4.13
N THR A 249 2.34 -8.60 -4.37
CA THR A 249 2.91 -8.31 -5.69
C THR A 249 3.07 -9.56 -6.55
N PHE A 250 2.99 -10.77 -6.00
CA PHE A 250 3.11 -12.01 -6.78
C PHE A 250 2.09 -13.09 -6.41
N PHE A 251 1.26 -12.86 -5.40
CA PHE A 251 0.22 -13.78 -4.94
C PHE A 251 -0.99 -13.00 -4.43
N ASN A 252 -2.20 -13.44 -4.72
CA ASN A 252 -3.44 -12.87 -4.16
C ASN A 252 -4.60 -13.87 -4.29
N VAL A 253 -5.71 -13.62 -3.62
CA VAL A 253 -6.87 -14.53 -3.56
C VAL A 253 -8.08 -13.90 -4.23
N ALA A 254 -8.59 -14.57 -5.27
CA ALA A 254 -9.74 -14.13 -6.06
C ALA A 254 -11.08 -14.63 -5.50
N GLY A 255 -11.07 -15.66 -4.67
CA GLY A 255 -12.27 -16.25 -4.08
C GLY A 255 -11.96 -17.46 -3.21
N ASP A 256 -13.01 -18.09 -2.70
CA ASP A 256 -12.92 -19.32 -1.93
C ASP A 256 -12.27 -20.43 -2.77
N GLY A 257 -11.22 -21.03 -2.21
CA GLY A 257 -10.39 -22.02 -2.88
C GLY A 257 -9.72 -21.54 -4.18
N LEU A 258 -9.60 -20.24 -4.43
CA LEU A 258 -9.03 -19.72 -5.69
C LEU A 258 -8.02 -18.59 -5.46
N ALA A 259 -6.78 -18.83 -5.86
CA ALA A 259 -5.71 -17.84 -5.81
C ALA A 259 -5.11 -17.60 -7.20
N VAL A 260 -4.50 -16.42 -7.36
CA VAL A 260 -3.76 -16.01 -8.55
C VAL A 260 -2.33 -15.72 -8.12
N GLY A 261 -1.35 -16.25 -8.84
CA GLY A 261 0.04 -15.98 -8.48
C GLY A 261 1.08 -16.50 -9.45
N ASN A 262 2.29 -15.97 -9.31
CA ASN A 262 3.45 -16.45 -10.06
C ASN A 262 3.93 -17.76 -9.42
N VAL A 263 3.74 -18.88 -10.12
CA VAL A 263 3.98 -20.23 -9.60
C VAL A 263 5.45 -20.46 -9.25
N GLU A 264 6.38 -19.85 -9.99
CA GLU A 264 7.83 -19.94 -9.70
C GLU A 264 8.14 -19.21 -8.39
N MET A 265 7.63 -17.99 -8.22
CA MET A 265 7.80 -17.24 -6.98
C MET A 265 7.17 -17.95 -5.77
N MET A 266 5.96 -18.47 -5.91
CA MET A 266 5.27 -19.20 -4.84
C MET A 266 6.02 -20.47 -4.43
N ARG A 267 6.68 -21.15 -5.36
CA ARG A 267 7.49 -22.34 -5.08
C ARG A 267 8.77 -22.01 -4.31
N ASP A 268 9.40 -20.89 -4.65
CA ASP A 268 10.65 -20.44 -4.00
C ASP A 268 10.39 -19.77 -2.63
N ALA A 269 9.15 -19.35 -2.38
CA ALA A 269 8.73 -18.73 -1.14
C ALA A 269 8.60 -19.76 0.00
N SER A 270 9.61 -19.86 0.85
CA SER A 270 9.59 -20.79 2.00
C SER A 270 8.57 -20.37 3.06
N VAL A 271 7.82 -21.33 3.61
CA VAL A 271 6.77 -21.10 4.61
C VAL A 271 7.09 -21.85 5.90
N VAL A 272 6.86 -21.18 7.03
CA VAL A 272 6.73 -21.82 8.34
C VAL A 272 5.28 -21.64 8.80
N VAL A 273 4.59 -22.75 9.04
CA VAL A 273 3.21 -22.76 9.51
C VAL A 273 3.21 -22.73 11.03
N TYR A 274 2.51 -21.76 11.61
CA TYR A 274 2.29 -21.66 13.04
C TYR A 274 0.82 -21.94 13.36
N ALA A 275 0.55 -22.73 14.40
CA ALA A 275 -0.80 -22.93 14.90
C ALA A 275 -0.93 -22.44 16.34
N ASN A 276 -2.13 -22.00 16.69
CA ASN A 276 -2.47 -21.58 18.02
C ASN A 276 -2.86 -22.79 18.89
N GLU A 277 -2.06 -23.07 19.92
CA GLU A 277 -2.30 -24.16 20.89
C GLU A 277 -2.95 -23.66 22.20
N GLY A 278 -3.49 -22.45 22.22
CA GLY A 278 -4.16 -21.84 23.38
C GLY A 278 -3.25 -20.93 24.19
N ASP A 279 -2.01 -21.35 24.47
CA ASP A 279 -1.01 -20.55 25.20
C ASP A 279 -0.11 -19.70 24.26
N GLY A 280 -0.33 -19.81 22.95
CA GLY A 280 0.42 -19.09 21.93
C GLY A 280 0.55 -19.87 20.63
N PHE A 281 1.32 -19.30 19.71
CA PHE A 281 1.58 -19.90 18.41
C PHE A 281 2.87 -20.71 18.42
N VAL A 282 2.80 -21.95 17.94
CA VAL A 282 3.96 -22.85 17.80
C VAL A 282 4.16 -23.25 16.34
N ALA A 283 5.41 -23.42 15.93
CA ALA A 283 5.74 -23.82 14.56
C ALA A 283 5.44 -25.32 14.36
N LEU A 284 4.52 -25.63 13.44
CA LEU A 284 4.10 -27.01 13.16
C LEU A 284 4.80 -27.63 11.95
N ALA A 285 4.99 -26.86 10.88
CA ALA A 285 5.45 -27.38 9.61
C ALA A 285 6.30 -26.38 8.83
N LYS A 286 7.11 -26.91 7.91
CA LYS A 286 7.84 -26.13 6.91
C LYS A 286 7.48 -26.65 5.51
N THR A 287 7.24 -25.73 4.60
CA THR A 287 6.87 -26.03 3.21
C THR A 287 7.21 -24.82 2.32
N ASN A 288 6.63 -24.70 1.13
CA ASN A 288 6.61 -23.47 0.32
C ASN A 288 5.16 -22.97 0.13
N LEU A 289 5.01 -21.73 -0.35
CA LEU A 289 3.70 -21.10 -0.48
C LEU A 289 2.79 -21.87 -1.46
N LEU A 290 3.33 -22.35 -2.58
CA LEU A 290 2.56 -23.12 -3.56
C LEU A 290 1.94 -24.38 -2.95
N ASP A 291 2.76 -25.19 -2.29
CA ASP A 291 2.32 -26.45 -1.69
C ASP A 291 1.42 -26.21 -0.48
N TYR A 292 1.69 -25.16 0.30
CA TYR A 292 0.82 -24.74 1.40
C TYR A 292 -0.59 -24.39 0.90
N MET A 293 -0.70 -23.51 -0.11
CA MET A 293 -2.00 -23.10 -0.63
C MET A 293 -2.76 -24.29 -1.24
N LYS A 294 -2.07 -25.18 -1.97
CA LYS A 294 -2.69 -26.42 -2.48
C LYS A 294 -3.16 -27.34 -1.35
N SER A 295 -2.41 -27.47 -0.27
CA SER A 295 -2.82 -28.27 0.90
C SER A 295 -4.05 -27.69 1.61
N LYS A 296 -4.30 -26.38 1.46
CA LYS A 296 -5.51 -25.68 1.91
C LYS A 296 -6.67 -25.76 0.90
N GLY A 297 -6.50 -26.49 -0.21
CA GLY A 297 -7.54 -26.68 -1.23
C GLY A 297 -7.64 -25.56 -2.26
N PHE A 298 -6.65 -24.67 -2.35
CA PHE A 298 -6.67 -23.60 -3.35
C PHE A 298 -6.22 -24.10 -4.72
N ASN A 299 -7.03 -23.84 -5.75
CA ASN A 299 -6.58 -23.82 -7.14
C ASN A 299 -5.79 -22.54 -7.40
N ILE A 300 -4.75 -22.63 -8.22
CA ILE A 300 -3.83 -21.53 -8.52
C ILE A 300 -3.89 -21.18 -10.00
N ILE A 301 -4.39 -20.00 -10.31
CA ILE A 301 -4.32 -19.40 -11.65
C ILE A 301 -2.93 -18.80 -11.84
N PRO A 302 -2.12 -19.34 -12.76
CA PRO A 302 -0.75 -18.88 -12.95
C PRO A 302 -0.73 -17.52 -13.66
N ILE A 303 0.12 -16.62 -13.19
CA ILE A 303 0.52 -15.40 -13.93
C ILE A 303 2.00 -15.46 -14.30
N THR A 304 2.33 -14.86 -15.44
CA THR A 304 3.71 -14.74 -15.93
C THR A 304 4.50 -13.66 -15.18
N PHE A 305 5.82 -13.57 -15.39
CA PHE A 305 6.60 -12.46 -14.82
C PHE A 305 6.17 -11.12 -15.40
N MET A 306 5.85 -11.06 -16.68
CA MET A 306 5.29 -9.86 -17.32
C MET A 306 3.98 -9.42 -16.65
N GLU A 307 3.04 -10.35 -16.46
CA GLU A 307 1.76 -10.06 -15.80
C GLU A 307 1.97 -9.61 -14.34
N GLN A 308 2.88 -10.28 -13.61
CA GLN A 308 3.27 -9.90 -12.25
C GLN A 308 3.81 -8.46 -12.19
N LEU A 309 4.79 -8.11 -13.03
CA LEU A 309 5.36 -6.77 -13.09
C LEU A 309 4.36 -5.71 -13.55
N SER A 310 3.28 -6.13 -14.20
CA SER A 310 2.16 -5.30 -14.63
C SER A 310 1.00 -5.30 -13.61
N TYR A 311 1.26 -5.77 -12.39
CA TYR A 311 0.34 -5.79 -11.24
C TYR A 311 -0.89 -6.69 -11.40
N ALA A 312 -0.81 -7.76 -12.20
CA ALA A 312 -1.91 -8.71 -12.38
C ALA A 312 -2.33 -9.41 -11.08
N SER A 313 -1.41 -9.65 -10.15
CA SER A 313 -1.71 -10.19 -8.81
C SER A 313 -2.31 -9.14 -7.87
N ASN A 314 -2.12 -7.84 -8.14
CA ASN A 314 -2.50 -6.76 -7.22
C ASN A 314 -3.92 -6.23 -7.49
N PHE A 315 -4.86 -7.14 -7.77
CA PHE A 315 -6.30 -6.85 -7.87
C PHE A 315 -6.97 -6.78 -6.49
N LEU A 316 -8.12 -6.11 -6.43
CA LEU A 316 -8.97 -6.14 -5.25
C LEU A 316 -10.15 -7.09 -5.46
N THR A 317 -10.25 -8.14 -4.65
CA THR A 317 -11.45 -8.98 -4.56
C THR A 317 -12.54 -8.23 -3.80
N ILE A 318 -13.69 -8.01 -4.42
CA ILE A 318 -14.81 -7.24 -3.85
C ILE A 318 -15.96 -8.14 -3.38
N SER A 319 -16.10 -9.32 -3.98
CA SER A 319 -16.91 -10.44 -3.48
C SER A 319 -16.26 -11.75 -3.94
N ASP A 320 -16.76 -12.89 -3.47
CA ASP A 320 -16.26 -14.18 -3.93
C ASP A 320 -16.27 -14.27 -5.47
N ARG A 321 -15.12 -14.60 -6.05
CA ARG A 321 -14.88 -14.68 -7.50
C ARG A 321 -15.28 -13.41 -8.26
N LYS A 322 -15.16 -12.24 -7.63
CA LYS A 322 -15.32 -10.95 -8.29
C LYS A 322 -14.21 -9.98 -7.94
N ILE A 323 -13.48 -9.54 -8.96
CA ILE A 323 -12.25 -8.74 -8.78
C ILE A 323 -12.32 -7.41 -9.51
N VAL A 324 -11.66 -6.40 -8.96
CA VAL A 324 -11.32 -5.15 -9.67
C VAL A 324 -9.82 -5.19 -9.96
N THR A 325 -9.46 -5.16 -11.24
CA THR A 325 -8.07 -5.38 -11.70
C THR A 325 -7.54 -4.20 -12.50
N PRO A 326 -6.23 -3.89 -12.41
CA PRO A 326 -5.59 -3.02 -13.38
C PRO A 326 -5.79 -3.52 -14.81
N ASN A 327 -5.77 -2.61 -15.78
CA ASN A 327 -5.58 -2.95 -17.17
C ASN A 327 -4.13 -3.40 -17.39
N VAL A 328 -3.91 -4.71 -17.28
CA VAL A 328 -2.58 -5.34 -17.34
C VAL A 328 -1.95 -5.13 -18.72
N GLU A 329 -2.72 -5.18 -19.80
CA GLU A 329 -2.18 -5.00 -21.16
C GLU A 329 -1.65 -3.57 -21.37
N MET A 330 -2.38 -2.55 -20.90
CA MET A 330 -1.92 -1.16 -20.96
C MET A 330 -0.65 -0.96 -20.12
N ASN A 331 -0.61 -1.52 -18.92
CA ASN A 331 0.56 -1.46 -18.04
C ASN A 331 1.78 -2.19 -18.62
N ALA A 332 1.56 -3.35 -19.25
CA ALA A 332 2.63 -4.17 -19.82
C ALA A 332 3.50 -3.39 -20.80
N SER A 333 2.89 -2.57 -21.65
CA SER A 333 3.64 -1.74 -22.60
C SER A 333 4.62 -0.77 -21.90
N LYS A 334 4.19 -0.13 -20.80
CA LYS A 334 5.02 0.76 -19.99
C LYS A 334 6.11 -0.02 -19.25
N VAL A 335 5.78 -1.18 -18.68
CA VAL A 335 6.71 -2.08 -17.98
C VAL A 335 7.83 -2.55 -18.91
N ILE A 336 7.49 -2.99 -20.13
CA ILE A 336 8.47 -3.45 -21.11
C ILE A 336 9.43 -2.32 -21.51
N ASN A 337 8.91 -1.12 -21.73
CA ASN A 337 9.75 0.05 -22.04
C ASN A 337 10.64 0.45 -20.85
N ALA A 338 10.11 0.43 -19.62
CA ALA A 338 10.88 0.72 -18.41
C ALA A 338 12.00 -0.32 -18.20
N LEU A 339 11.71 -1.61 -18.38
CA LEU A 339 12.72 -2.67 -18.33
C LEU A 339 13.79 -2.45 -19.39
N MET A 340 13.43 -2.13 -20.64
CA MET A 340 14.38 -1.82 -21.70
C MET A 340 15.35 -0.72 -21.28
N MET A 341 14.85 0.43 -20.82
CA MET A 341 15.70 1.52 -20.32
C MET A 341 16.57 1.09 -19.12
N LYS A 342 16.02 0.25 -18.23
CA LYS A 342 16.76 -0.28 -17.08
C LYS A 342 17.89 -1.23 -17.50
N THR A 343 17.73 -1.97 -18.60
CA THR A 343 18.81 -2.82 -19.14
C THR A 343 19.98 -2.00 -19.67
N GLU A 344 19.73 -0.83 -20.26
CA GLU A 344 20.78 0.08 -20.72
C GLU A 344 21.61 0.61 -19.54
N ALA A 345 20.95 0.92 -18.42
CA ALA A 345 21.61 1.38 -17.21
C ALA A 345 22.23 0.23 -16.38
N SER A 346 21.70 -0.98 -16.47
CA SER A 346 22.06 -2.12 -15.63
C SER A 346 21.83 -3.45 -16.38
N PRO A 347 22.88 -4.04 -17.00
CA PRO A 347 22.77 -5.23 -17.84
C PRO A 347 22.17 -6.47 -17.14
N GLU A 348 22.18 -6.51 -15.81
CA GLU A 348 21.59 -7.60 -15.02
C GLU A 348 20.08 -7.79 -15.24
N TYR A 349 19.36 -6.77 -15.72
CA TYR A 349 17.94 -6.85 -16.06
C TYR A 349 17.68 -7.51 -17.42
N SER A 350 18.72 -7.79 -18.22
CA SER A 350 18.55 -8.26 -19.60
C SER A 350 17.75 -9.55 -19.69
N LYS A 351 17.97 -10.49 -18.75
CA LYS A 351 17.23 -11.76 -18.73
C LYS A 351 15.74 -11.52 -18.46
N LEU A 352 15.43 -10.68 -17.46
CA LEU A 352 14.05 -10.32 -17.13
C LEU A 352 13.36 -9.63 -18.31
N PHE A 353 14.03 -8.68 -18.96
CA PHE A 353 13.49 -7.98 -20.12
C PHE A 353 13.16 -8.94 -21.28
N GLN A 354 14.07 -9.85 -21.64
CA GLN A 354 13.83 -10.81 -22.72
C GLN A 354 12.67 -11.75 -22.41
N VAL A 355 12.60 -12.27 -21.18
CA VAL A 355 11.49 -13.13 -20.73
C VAL A 355 10.18 -12.36 -20.78
N ALA A 356 10.10 -11.18 -20.16
CA ALA A 356 8.87 -10.40 -20.11
C ALA A 356 8.39 -9.99 -21.52
N LYS A 357 9.31 -9.64 -22.43
CA LYS A 357 8.98 -9.29 -23.82
C LYS A 357 8.43 -10.49 -24.59
N ALA A 358 9.01 -11.68 -24.40
CA ALA A 358 8.53 -12.90 -25.04
C ALA A 358 7.15 -13.33 -24.51
N GLU A 359 6.96 -13.27 -23.19
CA GLU A 359 5.67 -13.52 -22.53
C GLU A 359 4.59 -12.56 -23.02
N TYR A 360 4.90 -11.25 -23.12
CA TYR A 360 3.97 -10.26 -23.65
C TYR A 360 3.54 -10.56 -25.08
N GLY A 361 4.50 -10.87 -25.96
CA GLY A 361 4.20 -11.22 -27.35
C GLY A 361 3.29 -12.43 -27.47
N LYS A 362 3.59 -13.50 -26.73
CA LYS A 362 2.79 -14.73 -26.71
C LYS A 362 1.36 -14.47 -26.21
N LEU A 363 1.21 -13.85 -25.03
CA LEU A 363 -0.10 -13.63 -24.41
C LEU A 363 -0.97 -12.70 -25.25
N ARG A 364 -0.38 -11.70 -25.92
CA ARG A 364 -1.11 -10.82 -26.83
C ARG A 364 -1.61 -11.54 -28.08
N THR A 365 -0.84 -12.45 -28.64
CA THR A 365 -1.28 -13.29 -29.78
C THR A 365 -2.40 -14.25 -29.37
N GLU A 366 -2.31 -14.82 -28.17
CA GLU A 366 -3.31 -15.75 -27.64
C GLU A 366 -4.57 -15.04 -27.11
N GLY A 367 -4.50 -13.74 -26.78
CA GLY A 367 -5.59 -13.01 -26.14
C GLY A 367 -5.78 -13.36 -24.65
N HIS A 368 -4.75 -13.92 -24.01
CA HIS A 368 -4.80 -14.48 -22.65
C HIS A 368 -4.08 -13.62 -21.61
N ILE A 369 -4.00 -12.31 -21.82
CA ILE A 369 -3.47 -11.37 -20.81
C ILE A 369 -4.50 -11.26 -19.68
N PHE A 370 -4.06 -11.41 -18.43
CA PHE A 370 -4.92 -11.25 -17.26
C PHE A 370 -5.77 -9.95 -17.33
N PRO A 371 -7.09 -10.00 -17.06
CA PRO A 371 -7.86 -11.13 -16.52
C PRO A 371 -8.47 -12.07 -17.59
N HIS A 372 -8.18 -11.91 -18.88
CA HIS A 372 -8.82 -12.67 -19.98
C HIS A 372 -8.29 -14.11 -20.15
N LYS A 373 -7.82 -14.73 -19.08
CA LYS A 373 -7.25 -16.09 -19.10
C LYS A 373 -8.38 -17.12 -19.14
N PRO A 374 -8.30 -18.18 -19.98
CA PRO A 374 -9.30 -19.24 -19.99
C PRO A 374 -9.52 -19.87 -18.60
N GLU A 375 -8.44 -20.12 -17.85
CA GLU A 375 -8.50 -20.74 -16.53
C GLU A 375 -9.24 -19.86 -15.50
N LEU A 376 -9.13 -18.53 -15.63
CA LEU A 376 -9.84 -17.59 -14.76
C LEU A 376 -11.34 -17.56 -15.10
N ILE A 377 -11.68 -17.63 -16.39
CA ILE A 377 -13.06 -17.66 -16.88
C ILE A 377 -13.75 -18.99 -16.55
N GLU A 378 -13.03 -20.11 -16.64
CA GLU A 378 -13.51 -21.45 -16.26
C GLU A 378 -13.86 -21.54 -14.77
N GLU A 379 -13.10 -20.84 -13.93
CA GLU A 379 -13.40 -20.63 -12.51
C GLU A 379 -14.52 -19.58 -12.30
N GLY A 380 -15.17 -19.07 -13.34
CA GLY A 380 -16.32 -18.18 -13.21
C GLY A 380 -16.02 -16.86 -12.50
N VAL A 381 -14.79 -16.36 -12.60
CA VAL A 381 -14.41 -15.07 -12.01
C VAL A 381 -14.97 -13.92 -12.85
N ASP A 382 -15.79 -13.09 -12.23
CA ASP A 382 -16.23 -11.81 -12.77
C ASP A 382 -15.17 -10.73 -12.49
N PHE A 383 -15.00 -9.78 -13.41
CA PHE A 383 -14.00 -8.74 -13.25
C PHE A 383 -14.42 -7.38 -13.80
N VAL A 384 -13.99 -6.34 -13.09
CA VAL A 384 -14.00 -4.95 -13.55
C VAL A 384 -12.57 -4.54 -13.82
N GLN A 385 -12.24 -4.28 -15.08
CA GLN A 385 -10.93 -3.79 -15.46
C GLN A 385 -10.94 -2.26 -15.52
N ILE A 386 -9.96 -1.62 -14.89
CA ILE A 386 -9.79 -0.15 -14.91
C ILE A 386 -8.34 0.22 -15.26
N ASP A 387 -8.17 1.36 -15.93
CA ASP A 387 -6.85 1.94 -16.14
C ASP A 387 -6.36 2.64 -14.86
N VAL A 388 -5.16 2.27 -14.43
CA VAL A 388 -4.43 2.84 -13.28
C VAL A 388 -2.94 2.99 -13.64
N SER A 389 -2.67 3.17 -14.93
CA SER A 389 -1.34 3.10 -15.51
C SER A 389 -0.43 4.29 -15.18
N GLU A 390 -0.96 5.39 -14.66
CA GLU A 390 -0.16 6.46 -14.05
C GLU A 390 0.04 6.18 -12.55
N LEU A 391 -1.01 5.74 -11.84
CA LEU A 391 -0.94 5.39 -10.41
C LEU A 391 0.02 4.25 -10.09
N THR A 392 0.17 3.29 -11.01
CA THR A 392 1.18 2.21 -10.91
C THR A 392 2.61 2.72 -10.92
N GLY A 393 2.83 3.95 -11.39
CA GLY A 393 4.12 4.64 -11.30
C GLY A 393 4.63 4.84 -9.87
N GLY A 394 3.80 4.62 -8.85
CA GLY A 394 4.20 4.58 -7.44
C GLY A 394 4.56 3.20 -6.88
N TYR A 395 4.73 2.17 -7.72
CA TYR A 395 5.00 0.79 -7.32
C TYR A 395 3.82 -0.01 -6.72
N GLY A 396 2.57 0.23 -7.15
CA GLY A 396 1.43 -0.52 -6.61
C GLY A 396 0.22 -0.59 -7.54
N GLY A 397 -0.60 -1.62 -7.35
CA GLY A 397 -1.86 -1.81 -8.06
C GLY A 397 -3.08 -1.42 -7.21
N ILE A 398 -4.25 -1.97 -7.57
CA ILE A 398 -5.53 -1.64 -6.93
C ILE A 398 -5.58 -2.15 -5.49
N HIS A 399 -5.01 -3.31 -5.21
CA HIS A 399 -4.95 -3.85 -3.85
C HIS A 399 -4.15 -2.93 -2.91
N CYS A 400 -3.01 -2.40 -3.38
CA CYS A 400 -2.18 -1.46 -2.63
C CYS A 400 -2.91 -0.14 -2.32
N MET A 401 -3.76 0.34 -3.23
CA MET A 401 -4.49 1.61 -3.09
C MET A 401 -5.68 1.53 -2.14
N THR A 402 -6.01 0.34 -1.66
CA THR A 402 -7.23 0.09 -0.89
C THR A 402 -6.91 -0.48 0.47
N SER A 403 -7.71 -0.12 1.46
CA SER A 403 -7.73 -0.79 2.76
C SER A 403 -9.14 -1.23 3.12
N ILE A 404 -9.28 -2.46 3.59
CA ILE A 404 -10.56 -3.03 3.98
C ILE A 404 -10.95 -2.47 5.36
N VAL A 405 -12.15 -1.88 5.42
CA VAL A 405 -12.76 -1.38 6.66
C VAL A 405 -13.69 -2.45 7.23
N ASN A 406 -14.50 -3.05 6.35
CA ASN A 406 -15.40 -4.15 6.67
C ASN A 406 -15.46 -5.09 5.45
N ARG A 407 -15.51 -6.39 5.69
CA ARG A 407 -15.74 -7.45 4.69
C ARG A 407 -16.53 -8.56 5.39
N HIS A 408 -17.61 -8.99 4.76
CA HIS A 408 -18.53 -10.01 5.27
C HIS A 408 -18.16 -11.39 4.77
#